data_AF-A0A7X6Y9U2-F1
#
_entry.id   AF-A0A7X6Y9U2-F1
#
_cell.length_a   1.000
_cell.length_b   1.000
_cell.length_c   1.000
_cell.angle_alpha   90.00
_cell.angle_beta   90.00
_cell.angle_gamma   90.00
#
_symmetry.space_group_name_H-M   'P 1'
#
loop_
_entity.id
_entity.type
_entity.pdbx_description
1 polymer ?
#
loop_
_entity_poly.entity_id
_entity_poly.type
_entity_poly.pdbx_seq_one_letter_code
_entity_poly.pdbx_strand_id
1 'polypeptide(L)' 'MYVVPRSWVNEDGTLGRDNDVITLGIEDKMGLHGSASGDTSVSWR' A
#
# COMPACT_ATOMS: atom_id res chain seq x y z
N MET A 1 16.09 4.78 -3.69
CA MET A 1 14.98 3.81 -3.60
C MET A 1 14.69 3.58 -2.13
N TYR A 2 13.42 3.60 -1.74
CA TYR A 2 12.98 3.40 -0.36
C TYR A 2 11.88 2.34 -0.34
N VAL A 3 11.78 1.57 0.74
CA VAL A 3 10.72 0.59 0.96
C VAL A 3 9.74 1.16 1.97
N VAL A 4 8.47 1.28 1.59
CA VAL A 4 7.39 1.75 2.46
C VAL A 4 6.36 0.63 2.57
N PRO A 5 6.39 -0.16 3.65
CA PRO A 5 5.47 -1.28 3.81
C PRO A 5 4.08 -0.78 4.23
N ARG A 6 3.05 -1.58 3.91
CA ARG A 6 1.67 -1.31 4.34
C ARG A 6 1.52 -1.37 5.86
N SER A 7 2.22 -2.30 6.51
CA SER A 7 2.27 -2.46 7.96
C SER A 7 3.73 -2.57 8.40
N TRP A 8 4.05 -2.03 9.58
CA TRP A 8 5.40 -2.15 10.14
C TRP A 8 5.69 -3.61 10.49
N VAL A 9 6.95 -4.02 10.34
CA VAL A 9 7.39 -5.38 10.69
C VAL A 9 8.21 -5.29 11.96
N ASN A 10 7.84 -6.08 12.97
CA ASN A 10 8.58 -6.18 14.23
C ASN A 10 9.88 -7.00 14.03
N GLU A 11 10.79 -6.97 15.00
CA GLU A 11 12.07 -7.70 14.91
C GLU A 11 11.90 -9.22 14.78
N ASP A 12 10.78 -9.77 15.27
CA ASP A 12 10.41 -11.19 15.16
C ASP A 12 9.74 -11.56 13.83
N GLY A 13 9.60 -10.60 12.91
CA GLY A 13 8.97 -10.78 11.60
C GLY A 13 7.43 -10.73 11.62
N THR A 14 6.81 -10.51 12.79
CA THR A 14 5.35 -10.35 12.88
C THR A 14 4.88 -9.00 12.35
N LEU A 15 3.63 -8.96 11.87
CA LEU A 15 3.00 -7.72 11.42
C LEU A 15 2.65 -6.85 12.63
N GLY A 16 3.29 -5.69 12.70
CA GLY A 16 3.00 -4.61 13.64
C GLY A 16 1.89 -3.69 13.13
N ARG A 17 1.88 -2.44 13.62
CA ARG A 17 0.83 -1.47 13.29
C ARG A 17 0.81 -1.13 11.79
N ASP A 18 -0.36 -0.81 11.27
CA ASP A 18 -0.48 -0.26 9.91
C ASP A 18 0.30 1.05 9.76
N ASN A 19 0.92 1.21 8.60
CA ASN A 19 1.59 2.44 8.20
C ASN A 19 0.60 3.40 7.54
N ASP A 20 0.96 4.68 7.43
CA ASP A 20 0.11 5.72 6.83
C ASP A 20 0.19 5.69 5.28
N VAL A 21 -0.01 4.50 4.70
CA VAL A 21 -0.09 4.23 3.26
C VAL A 21 -1.49 3.76 2.91
N ILE A 22 -2.20 4.53 2.07
CA ILE A 22 -3.56 4.19 1.67
C ILE A 22 -3.73 4.29 0.15
N THR A 23 -4.50 3.36 -0.41
CA THR A 23 -4.97 3.43 -1.80
C THR A 23 -6.19 4.34 -1.83
N LEU A 24 -6.09 5.43 -2.59
CA LEU A 24 -7.12 6.46 -2.67
C LEU A 24 -8.20 6.14 -3.71
N GLY A 25 -7.89 5.28 -4.68
CA GLY A 25 -8.82 4.88 -5.72
C GLY A 25 -8.34 3.66 -6.48
N ILE A 26 -9.27 2.94 -7.10
CA ILE A 26 -9.00 1.85 -8.02
C ILE A 26 -9.43 2.32 -9.41
N GLU A 27 -8.59 2.11 -10.41
CA GLU A 27 -8.85 2.54 -11.78
C GLU A 27 -9.79 1.57 -12.50
N ASP A 28 -10.85 2.11 -13.09
CA ASP A 28 -11.72 1.40 -14.02
C ASP A 28 -11.05 1.32 -15.40
N LYS A 29 -10.36 0.22 -15.64
CA LYS A 29 -9.66 -0.03 -16.91
C LYS A 29 -10.61 -0.59 -17.98
N MET A 30 -10.21 -0.48 -19.24
CA MET A 30 -10.92 -1.15 -20.35
C MET A 30 -10.62 -2.66 -20.42
N GLY A 31 -9.62 -3.16 -19.67
CA GLY A 31 -9.20 -4.57 -19.57
C GLY A 31 -8.24 -4.78 -18.39
N LEU A 32 -7.73 -6.01 -18.16
CA LEU A 32 -6.94 -6.37 -16.96
C LEU A 32 -7.67 -6.06 -15.64
N HIS A 33 -8.98 -6.32 -15.59
CA HIS A 33 -9.79 -6.11 -14.39
C HIS A 33 -9.38 -6.98 -13.20
N GLY A 34 -8.65 -8.07 -13.44
CA GLY A 34 -8.07 -8.91 -12.39
C GLY A 34 -6.85 -8.30 -11.69
N SER A 35 -6.30 -7.18 -12.18
CA SER A 35 -5.22 -6.46 -11.51
C SER A 35 -5.74 -5.16 -10.89
N ALA A 36 -5.59 -5.02 -9.57
CA ALA A 36 -5.87 -3.77 -8.89
C ALA A 36 -4.76 -2.77 -9.26
N SER A 37 -5.10 -1.78 -10.08
CA SER A 37 -4.26 -0.60 -10.28
C SER A 37 -5.01 0.59 -9.73
N GLY A 38 -4.29 1.49 -9.11
CA GLY A 38 -4.89 2.54 -8.31
C GLY A 38 -3.86 3.49 -7.77
N ASP A 39 -4.32 4.68 -7.42
CA ASP A 39 -3.49 5.72 -6.84
C ASP A 39 -3.20 5.41 -5.38
N THR A 40 -1.92 5.43 -5.01
CA THR A 40 -1.48 5.21 -3.62
C THR A 40 -0.85 6.49 -3.08
N SER A 41 -1.30 6.91 -1.90
CA SER A 41 -0.72 8.05 -1.19
C SER A 41 0.05 7.59 0.04
N VAL A 42 1.16 8.25 0.33
CA VAL A 42 1.99 8.04 1.52
C VAL A 42 2.07 9.37 2.25
N SER A 43 1.57 9.40 3.48
CA SER A 43 1.68 10.57 4.35
C SER A 43 2.85 10.38 5.30
N TRP A 44 3.81 11.30 5.26
CA TRP A 44 4.91 11.34 6.21
C TRP A 44 4.54 12.32 7.32
N ARG A 45 4.36 11.83 8.55
CA ARG A 45 4.38 12.66 9.75
C ARG A 45 5.79 12.78 10.28
#